data_AF-A0A254RYK9-F1
#
_entry.id   AF-A0A254RYK9-F1
#
_cell.length_a   1.000
_cell.length_b   1.000
_cell.length_c   1.000
_cell.angle_alpha   90.00
_cell.angle_beta   90.00
_cell.angle_gamma   90.00
#
_symmetry.space_group_name_H-M   'P 1'
#
loop_
_entity.id
_entity.type
_entity.pdbx_description
1 polymer ?
#
loop_
_entity_poly.entity_id
_entity_poly.type
_entity_poly.pdbx_seq_one_letter_code
_entity_poly.pdbx_strand_id
1 'polypeptide(L)'
;MSGKRQIAKNMIFNTISFGINFIISFFFTPYLIRTVGKEAYSFFPLVNNIIGYSSILTAAVGSMGGRFITMSFYQNDRESANQYFNSIWVANIFLSILFTLVSIVVIVFISDILTVPEYLKTDVQWLFAFGVISMILGLLTGLFGIGTYVKNRLDLLASRNVLINVIRVLCILLLFYIFKPTIVFMSLSAFVAAIVGLCFNISFKKKLLPELTVNPQKYFSWNKIKETTFSGMWNSLNQLSSVLLNQVDLLITNVFIGAAATGDYSIAKTAPILVLNLLSILSGTFMPHFNILYAKNQTTELIKDVSRSIELVSLLIGIPMGFLLVFSGEFFELWVPGQDSEMLYWLSFLTVAPLIVGATINPVYGLFGVVNKLKVPSIAVLIGSSMQTIVILILINTTELGIWSIPIVSGIQAVLRNVIFTTVYGGLCLGRKWNTFFPALIKGILAMLVVVGVCLALKPFVKIDNFLILLAVFALAGIISIAININIIFDRHERVIVFNMIKNKIKR
;
A
#
# COMPACT_ATOMS: atom_id res chain seq x y z
N MET A 1 25.89 11.51 -15.74
CA MET A 1 25.97 10.65 -14.53
C MET A 1 25.66 9.21 -14.94
N SER A 2 26.54 8.25 -14.64
CA SER A 2 26.30 6.81 -14.92
C SER A 2 24.91 6.39 -14.42
N GLY A 3 24.14 5.70 -15.26
CA GLY A 3 22.77 5.25 -14.92
C GLY A 3 22.70 4.48 -13.60
N LYS A 4 23.78 3.76 -13.24
CA LYS A 4 23.91 3.06 -11.95
C LYS A 4 23.87 4.01 -10.74
N ARG A 5 24.49 5.20 -10.83
CA ARG A 5 24.50 6.20 -9.75
C ARG A 5 23.12 6.82 -9.54
N GLN A 6 22.37 7.08 -10.61
CA GLN A 6 21.01 7.62 -10.51
C GLN A 6 20.04 6.59 -9.95
N ILE A 7 20.15 5.31 -10.35
CA ILE A 7 19.33 4.23 -9.79
C ILE A 7 19.57 4.09 -8.29
N ALA A 8 20.84 4.03 -7.86
CA ALA A 8 21.18 3.98 -6.44
C ALA A 8 20.62 5.18 -5.66
N LYS A 9 20.73 6.39 -6.23
CA LYS A 9 20.15 7.60 -5.64
C LYS A 9 18.63 7.47 -5.49
N ASN A 10 17.92 7.02 -6.53
CA ASN A 10 16.48 6.84 -6.50
C ASN A 10 16.05 5.86 -5.39
N MET A 11 16.77 4.73 -5.26
CA MET A 11 16.49 3.74 -4.21
C MET A 11 16.67 4.33 -2.80
N ILE A 12 17.77 5.04 -2.55
CA ILE A 12 18.05 5.67 -1.25
C ILE A 12 16.95 6.68 -0.91
N PHE A 13 16.63 7.59 -1.83
CA PHE A 13 15.61 8.61 -1.60
C PHE A 13 14.23 7.99 -1.35
N ASN A 14 13.81 7.00 -2.15
CA ASN A 14 12.52 6.32 -1.91
C ASN A 14 12.47 5.62 -0.55
N THR A 15 13.56 4.99 -0.13
CA THR A 15 13.64 4.30 1.18
C THR A 15 13.57 5.28 2.34
N ILE A 16 14.33 6.38 2.28
CA ILE A 16 14.29 7.44 3.28
C ILE A 16 12.90 8.09 3.30
N SER A 17 12.32 8.39 2.13
CA SER A 17 10.97 8.93 2.04
C SER A 17 9.94 8.01 2.67
N PHE A 18 10.03 6.69 2.47
CA PHE A 18 9.16 5.74 3.14
C PHE A 18 9.32 5.80 4.67
N GLY A 19 10.56 5.78 5.18
CA GLY A 19 10.85 5.88 6.61
C GLY A 19 10.28 7.15 7.25
N ILE A 20 10.44 8.31 6.60
CA ILE A 20 9.88 9.58 7.09
C ILE A 20 8.36 9.54 7.10
N ASN A 21 7.72 9.05 6.03
CA ASN A 21 6.26 8.95 5.97
C ASN A 21 5.71 7.96 7.02
N PHE A 22 6.43 6.87 7.27
CA PHE A 22 6.12 5.91 8.32
C PHE A 22 6.18 6.58 9.69
N ILE A 23 7.27 7.25 10.03
CA ILE A 23 7.45 7.93 11.34
C ILE A 23 6.34 8.96 11.54
N ILE A 24 6.08 9.80 10.51
CA ILE A 24 4.99 10.76 10.54
C ILE A 24 3.66 10.05 10.81
N SER A 25 3.28 9.07 10.00
CA SER A 25 1.98 8.39 10.14
C SER A 25 1.85 7.69 11.50
N PHE A 26 2.93 7.06 11.97
CA PHE A 26 2.95 6.29 13.20
C PHE A 26 2.74 7.17 14.44
N PHE A 27 3.46 8.30 14.55
CA PHE A 27 3.33 9.19 15.70
C PHE A 27 2.13 10.15 15.60
N PHE A 28 1.73 10.49 14.37
CA PHE A 28 0.67 11.47 14.16
C PHE A 28 -0.73 10.88 14.31
N THR A 29 -0.95 9.61 13.94
CA THR A 29 -2.26 8.95 14.09
C THR A 29 -2.77 8.97 15.54
N PRO A 30 -2.00 8.56 16.57
CA PRO A 30 -2.41 8.68 17.97
C PRO A 30 -2.76 10.11 18.40
N TYR A 31 -1.93 11.07 17.99
CA TYR A 31 -2.15 12.48 18.28
C TYR A 31 -3.49 12.95 17.71
N LEU A 32 -3.80 12.58 16.47
CA LEU A 32 -5.07 12.90 15.82
C LEU A 32 -6.24 12.27 16.59
N ILE A 33 -6.19 10.96 16.88
CA ILE A 33 -7.26 10.26 17.59
C ILE A 33 -7.53 10.89 18.97
N ARG A 34 -6.48 11.20 19.74
CA ARG A 34 -6.62 11.84 21.05
C ARG A 34 -7.22 13.24 20.97
N THR A 35 -6.94 13.96 19.88
CA THR A 35 -7.34 15.38 19.75
C THR A 35 -8.73 15.52 19.16
N VAL A 36 -9.10 14.75 18.14
CA VAL A 36 -10.40 14.83 17.46
C VAL A 36 -11.42 13.79 17.92
N GLY A 37 -10.98 12.75 18.64
CA GLY A 37 -11.82 11.61 19.03
C GLY A 37 -11.82 10.49 17.99
N LYS A 38 -11.95 9.25 18.47
CA LYS A 38 -11.95 8.03 17.64
C LYS A 38 -13.08 7.98 16.61
N GLU A 39 -14.31 8.30 17.03
CA GLU A 39 -15.48 8.25 16.15
C GLU A 39 -15.33 9.25 14.98
N ALA A 40 -14.93 10.48 15.28
CA ALA A 40 -14.63 11.48 14.25
C ALA A 40 -13.44 11.06 13.36
N TYR A 41 -12.34 10.59 13.97
CA TYR A 41 -11.17 10.12 13.23
C TYR A 41 -11.51 9.00 12.24
N SER A 42 -12.46 8.11 12.55
CA SER A 42 -12.87 6.99 11.69
C SER A 42 -13.30 7.43 10.28
N PHE A 43 -13.84 8.64 10.14
CA PHE A 43 -14.24 9.19 8.84
C PHE A 43 -13.04 9.58 7.99
N PHE A 44 -11.88 9.91 8.56
CA PHE A 44 -10.69 10.27 7.79
C PHE A 44 -10.16 9.12 6.90
N PRO A 45 -9.83 7.92 7.42
CA PRO A 45 -9.44 6.79 6.57
C PRO A 45 -10.59 6.30 5.70
N LEU A 46 -11.85 6.38 6.15
CA LEU A 46 -13.03 6.02 5.35
C LEU A 46 -13.16 6.90 4.10
N VAL A 47 -13.12 8.22 4.27
CA VAL A 47 -13.16 9.20 3.16
C VAL A 47 -11.96 9.01 2.23
N ASN A 48 -10.76 8.78 2.78
CA ASN A 48 -9.59 8.49 1.95
C ASN A 48 -9.72 7.19 1.15
N ASN A 49 -10.37 6.14 1.68
CA ASN A 49 -10.67 4.93 0.92
C ASN A 49 -11.64 5.22 -0.23
N ILE A 50 -12.74 5.93 0.05
CA ILE A 50 -13.74 6.29 -0.98
C ILE A 50 -13.11 7.12 -2.10
N ILE A 51 -12.33 8.15 -1.74
CA ILE A 51 -11.55 8.95 -2.70
C ILE A 51 -10.55 8.06 -3.44
N GLY A 52 -9.91 7.13 -2.74
CA GLY A 52 -8.98 6.14 -3.28
C GLY A 52 -9.59 5.24 -4.35
N TYR A 53 -10.92 5.05 -4.39
CA TYR A 53 -11.59 4.28 -5.45
C TYR A 53 -11.46 4.94 -6.83
N SER A 54 -11.20 6.25 -6.90
CA SER A 54 -10.84 6.93 -8.14
C SER A 54 -9.60 6.33 -8.83
N SER A 55 -8.73 5.65 -8.07
CA SER A 55 -7.58 4.91 -8.60
C SER A 55 -7.99 3.88 -9.66
N ILE A 56 -9.20 3.32 -9.56
CA ILE A 56 -9.72 2.31 -10.49
C ILE A 56 -9.81 2.90 -11.90
N LEU A 57 -10.41 4.08 -12.07
CA LEU A 57 -10.53 4.70 -13.40
C LEU A 57 -9.22 5.37 -13.83
N THR A 58 -8.50 6.00 -12.89
CA THR A 58 -7.26 6.71 -13.22
C THR A 58 -6.10 5.77 -13.59
N ALA A 59 -6.09 4.52 -13.10
CA ALA A 59 -5.09 3.53 -13.44
C ALA A 59 -5.04 3.19 -14.95
N ALA A 60 -6.20 3.16 -15.63
CA ALA A 60 -6.26 2.89 -17.07
C ALA A 60 -5.56 3.98 -17.88
N VAL A 61 -5.73 5.24 -17.48
CA VAL A 61 -5.18 6.39 -18.22
C VAL A 61 -3.74 6.68 -17.81
N GLY A 62 -3.44 6.70 -16.50
CA GLY A 62 -2.17 7.19 -15.97
C GLY A 62 -0.98 6.24 -16.15
N SER A 63 -1.18 4.93 -15.95
CA SER A 63 -0.08 3.96 -15.93
C SER A 63 0.56 3.74 -17.30
N MET A 64 -0.27 3.58 -18.34
CA MET A 64 0.20 3.43 -19.72
C MET A 64 0.58 4.76 -20.34
N GLY A 65 -0.06 5.84 -19.92
CA GLY A 65 0.23 7.17 -20.42
C GLY A 65 1.69 7.59 -20.22
N GLY A 66 2.23 7.36 -19.02
CA GLY A 66 3.66 7.62 -18.76
C GLY A 66 4.60 6.76 -19.59
N ARG A 67 4.24 5.50 -19.84
CA ARG A 67 5.02 4.60 -20.70
C ARG A 67 5.03 5.08 -22.16
N PHE A 68 3.87 5.39 -22.73
CA PHE A 68 3.77 5.85 -24.12
C PHE A 68 4.46 7.20 -24.32
N ILE A 69 4.27 8.16 -23.40
CA ILE A 69 5.01 9.43 -23.42
C ILE A 69 6.53 9.18 -23.38
N THR A 70 6.99 8.29 -22.50
CA THR A 70 8.42 7.96 -22.40
C THR A 70 8.95 7.33 -23.69
N MET A 71 8.23 6.36 -24.27
CA MET A 71 8.62 5.69 -25.50
C MET A 71 8.73 6.67 -26.67
N SER A 72 7.69 7.46 -26.94
CA SER A 72 7.71 8.45 -28.02
C SER A 72 8.78 9.53 -27.79
N PHE A 73 8.97 9.96 -26.53
CA PHE A 73 10.00 10.93 -26.18
C PHE A 73 11.42 10.43 -26.52
N TYR A 74 11.75 9.19 -26.17
CA TYR A 74 13.08 8.62 -26.42
C TYR A 74 13.28 8.12 -27.86
N GLN A 75 12.18 7.90 -28.61
CA GLN A 75 12.21 7.66 -30.05
C GLN A 75 12.39 8.95 -30.87
N ASN A 76 12.53 10.10 -30.21
CA ASN A 76 12.55 11.44 -30.83
C ASN A 76 11.27 11.80 -31.60
N ASP A 77 10.17 11.06 -31.41
CA ASP A 77 8.85 11.38 -31.94
C ASP A 77 8.15 12.38 -31.00
N ARG A 78 8.51 13.65 -31.17
CA ARG A 78 8.02 14.76 -30.36
C ARG A 78 6.54 15.03 -30.58
N GLU A 79 6.04 14.79 -31.77
CA GLU A 79 4.63 15.00 -32.09
C GLU A 79 3.77 13.98 -31.35
N SER A 80 4.08 12.69 -31.48
CA SER A 80 3.35 11.65 -30.72
C SER A 80 3.47 11.85 -29.21
N ALA A 81 4.65 12.23 -28.70
CA ALA A 81 4.81 12.51 -27.27
C ALA A 81 3.91 13.67 -26.80
N ASN A 82 3.79 14.75 -27.59
CA ASN A 82 2.86 15.84 -27.32
C ASN A 82 1.40 15.39 -27.44
N GLN A 83 1.07 14.52 -28.41
CA GLN A 83 -0.27 13.98 -28.56
C GLN A 83 -0.69 13.16 -27.35
N TYR A 84 0.11 12.18 -26.91
CA TYR A 84 -0.19 11.41 -25.69
C TYR A 84 -0.33 12.33 -24.48
N PHE A 85 0.63 13.25 -24.28
CA PHE A 85 0.61 14.17 -23.14
C PHE A 85 -0.68 15.02 -23.10
N ASN A 86 -1.07 15.65 -24.21
CA ASN A 86 -2.27 16.48 -24.23
C ASN A 86 -3.56 15.64 -24.17
N SER A 87 -3.61 14.50 -24.85
CA SER A 87 -4.74 13.57 -24.77
C SER A 87 -4.98 13.06 -23.34
N ILE A 88 -3.93 12.67 -22.63
CA ILE A 88 -4.04 12.22 -21.22
C ILE A 88 -4.47 13.36 -20.32
N TRP A 89 -3.97 14.57 -20.56
CA TRP A 89 -4.38 15.74 -19.78
C TRP A 89 -5.88 16.03 -19.95
N VAL A 90 -6.38 15.98 -21.18
CA VAL A 90 -7.83 16.14 -21.46
C VAL A 90 -8.64 15.00 -20.83
N ALA A 91 -8.15 13.75 -20.89
CA ALA A 91 -8.80 12.64 -20.21
C ALA A 91 -8.88 12.87 -18.68
N ASN A 92 -7.82 13.41 -18.06
CA ASN A 92 -7.83 13.77 -16.65
C ASN A 92 -8.79 14.92 -16.33
N ILE A 93 -8.98 15.89 -17.23
CA ILE A 93 -10.02 16.93 -17.08
C ILE A 93 -11.41 16.30 -17.09
N PHE A 94 -11.69 15.41 -18.04
CA PHE A 94 -12.98 14.71 -18.10
C PHE A 94 -13.24 13.87 -16.85
N LEU A 95 -12.26 13.09 -16.40
CA LEU A 95 -12.35 12.32 -15.15
C LEU A 95 -12.54 13.23 -13.93
N SER A 96 -11.88 14.39 -13.90
CA SER A 96 -12.05 15.37 -12.81
C SER A 96 -13.48 15.92 -12.75
N ILE A 97 -14.07 16.24 -13.90
CA ILE A 97 -15.48 16.66 -13.98
C ILE A 97 -16.39 15.54 -13.51
N LEU A 98 -16.19 14.31 -14.00
CA LEU A 98 -16.96 13.13 -13.59
C LEU A 98 -16.90 12.92 -12.07
N PHE A 99 -15.70 12.92 -11.50
CA PHE A 99 -15.54 12.75 -10.06
C PHE A 99 -16.11 13.90 -9.24
N THR A 100 -16.05 15.13 -9.76
CA THR A 100 -16.69 16.29 -9.11
C THR A 100 -18.20 16.08 -9.03
N LEU A 101 -18.85 15.70 -10.14
CA LEU A 101 -20.29 15.47 -10.19
C LEU A 101 -20.72 14.34 -9.25
N VAL A 102 -20.03 13.20 -9.29
CA VAL A 102 -20.31 12.07 -8.39
C VAL A 102 -20.11 12.47 -6.93
N SER A 103 -19.05 13.22 -6.63
CA SER A 103 -18.75 13.63 -5.26
C SER A 103 -19.76 14.63 -4.70
N ILE A 104 -20.30 15.54 -5.53
CA ILE A 104 -21.36 16.46 -5.09
C ILE A 104 -22.58 15.65 -4.62
N VAL A 105 -22.99 14.63 -5.39
CA VAL A 105 -24.09 13.74 -5.00
C VAL A 105 -23.76 13.03 -3.68
N VAL A 106 -22.57 12.44 -3.55
CA VAL A 106 -22.16 11.74 -2.33
C VAL A 106 -22.11 12.66 -1.10
N ILE A 107 -21.66 13.91 -1.25
CA ILE A 107 -21.58 14.88 -0.14
C ILE A 107 -22.98 15.32 0.30
N VAL A 108 -23.89 15.55 -0.66
CA VAL A 108 -25.27 15.95 -0.37
C VAL A 108 -26.02 14.83 0.36
N PHE A 109 -25.87 13.59 -0.11
CA PHE A 109 -26.53 12.41 0.45
C PHE A 109 -25.63 11.61 1.43
N ILE A 110 -24.67 12.27 2.07
CA ILE A 110 -23.66 11.57 2.88
C ILE A 110 -24.27 10.79 4.05
N SER A 111 -25.34 11.32 4.66
CA SER A 111 -26.05 10.69 5.77
C SER A 111 -26.90 9.49 5.34
N ASP A 112 -27.27 9.40 4.07
CA ASP A 112 -28.00 8.25 3.51
C ASP A 112 -27.04 7.15 3.04
N ILE A 113 -25.80 7.53 2.70
CA ILE A 113 -24.76 6.62 2.23
C ILE A 113 -23.93 6.06 3.39
N LEU A 114 -23.63 6.87 4.40
CA LEU A 114 -22.79 6.54 5.55
C LEU A 114 -23.56 6.70 6.84
N THR A 115 -23.26 5.86 7.83
CA THR A 115 -23.76 6.03 9.19
C THR A 115 -22.95 7.11 9.89
N VAL A 116 -23.42 8.36 9.79
CA VAL A 116 -22.79 9.55 10.37
C VAL A 116 -23.63 10.08 11.55
N PRO A 117 -23.05 10.24 12.74
CA PRO A 117 -23.73 10.95 13.82
C PRO A 117 -24.07 12.40 13.43
N GLU A 118 -25.25 12.89 13.81
CA GLU A 118 -25.73 14.21 13.36
C GLU A 118 -24.76 15.35 13.74
N TYR A 119 -24.07 15.22 14.88
CA TYR A 119 -23.07 16.20 15.33
C TYR A 119 -21.79 16.25 14.48
N LEU A 120 -21.51 15.21 13.68
CA LEU A 120 -20.35 15.14 12.76
C LEU A 120 -20.71 15.38 11.31
N LYS A 121 -21.99 15.45 10.96
CA LYS A 121 -22.46 15.50 9.57
C LYS A 121 -21.79 16.58 8.74
N THR A 122 -21.81 17.82 9.22
CA THR A 122 -21.19 18.96 8.52
C THR A 122 -19.68 18.81 8.40
N ASP A 123 -19.02 18.31 9.45
CA ASP A 123 -17.57 18.09 9.44
C ASP A 123 -17.18 17.00 8.43
N VAL A 124 -17.95 15.93 8.31
CA VAL A 124 -17.73 14.86 7.33
C VAL A 124 -17.97 15.37 5.90
N GLN A 125 -18.98 16.21 5.67
CA GLN A 125 -19.22 16.84 4.37
C GLN A 125 -18.02 17.68 3.91
N TRP A 126 -17.50 18.54 4.77
CA TRP A 126 -16.33 19.37 4.46
C TRP A 126 -15.04 18.55 4.33
N LEU A 127 -14.86 17.53 5.19
CA LEU A 127 -13.77 16.58 5.09
C LEU A 127 -13.75 15.90 3.70
N PHE A 128 -14.92 15.46 3.23
CA PHE A 128 -15.08 14.85 1.91
C PHE A 128 -14.84 15.86 0.78
N ALA A 129 -15.42 17.06 0.88
CA ALA A 129 -15.25 18.12 -0.11
C ALA A 129 -13.77 18.49 -0.31
N PHE A 130 -13.03 18.80 0.76
CA PHE A 130 -11.61 19.12 0.64
C PHE A 130 -10.77 17.93 0.17
N GLY A 131 -11.13 16.70 0.57
CA GLY A 131 -10.46 15.50 0.10
C GLY A 131 -10.61 15.31 -1.41
N VAL A 132 -11.82 15.47 -1.93
CA VAL A 132 -12.12 15.38 -3.36
C VAL A 132 -11.45 16.50 -4.15
N ILE A 133 -11.49 17.75 -3.67
CA ILE A 133 -10.81 18.86 -4.34
C ILE A 133 -9.29 18.61 -4.38
N SER A 134 -8.71 18.12 -3.29
CA SER A 134 -7.29 17.71 -3.24
C SER A 134 -6.99 16.62 -4.27
N MET A 135 -7.86 15.62 -4.41
CA MET A 135 -7.72 14.55 -5.40
C MET A 135 -7.81 15.10 -6.83
N ILE A 136 -8.78 15.97 -7.13
CA ILE A 136 -8.95 16.60 -8.45
C ILE A 136 -7.71 17.42 -8.82
N LEU A 137 -7.19 18.23 -7.90
CA LEU A 137 -5.93 18.96 -8.11
C LEU A 137 -4.78 18.00 -8.39
N GLY A 138 -4.69 16.89 -7.63
CA GLY A 138 -3.70 15.83 -7.86
C GLY A 138 -3.82 15.22 -9.27
N LEU A 139 -5.04 14.94 -9.73
CA LEU A 139 -5.30 14.35 -11.04
C LEU A 139 -4.96 15.29 -12.21
N LEU A 140 -5.36 16.55 -12.11
CA LEU A 140 -5.09 17.57 -13.13
C LEU A 140 -3.60 17.92 -13.25
N THR A 141 -2.90 17.94 -12.11
CA THR A 141 -1.50 18.40 -12.06
C THR A 141 -0.49 17.27 -12.09
N GLY A 142 -0.90 16.05 -11.77
CA GLY A 142 -0.02 14.88 -11.69
C GLY A 142 0.73 14.62 -13.00
N LEU A 143 0.09 14.89 -14.14
CA LEU A 143 0.71 14.73 -15.46
C LEU A 143 1.88 15.70 -15.67
N PHE A 144 1.85 16.91 -15.10
CA PHE A 144 2.98 17.84 -15.17
C PHE A 144 4.20 17.31 -14.41
N GLY A 145 3.98 16.51 -13.37
CA GLY A 145 5.04 15.81 -12.64
C GLY A 145 5.69 14.64 -13.40
N ILE A 146 5.16 14.23 -14.56
CA ILE A 146 5.58 13.00 -15.26
C ILE A 146 7.03 13.04 -15.74
N GLY A 147 7.62 14.23 -15.90
CA GLY A 147 9.04 14.39 -16.24
C GLY A 147 9.99 13.72 -15.27
N THR A 148 9.60 13.60 -14.00
CA THR A 148 10.39 12.85 -13.00
C THR A 148 10.46 11.37 -13.33
N TYR A 149 9.39 10.80 -13.87
CA TYR A 149 9.35 9.41 -14.34
C TYR A 149 10.10 9.26 -15.67
N VAL A 150 9.76 10.07 -16.68
CA VAL A 150 10.37 10.00 -18.03
C VAL A 150 11.90 10.12 -17.96
N LYS A 151 12.43 11.05 -17.15
CA LYS A 151 13.89 11.28 -17.02
C LYS A 151 14.55 10.43 -15.92
N ASN A 152 13.86 9.45 -15.34
CA ASN A 152 14.35 8.60 -14.25
C ASN A 152 14.87 9.40 -13.03
N ARG A 153 14.21 10.52 -12.71
CA ARG A 153 14.48 11.40 -11.55
C ARG A 153 13.49 11.13 -10.42
N LEU A 154 13.34 9.86 -10.05
CA LEU A 154 12.47 9.45 -8.94
C LEU A 154 12.94 10.03 -7.60
N ASP A 155 14.22 10.39 -7.47
CA ASP A 155 14.76 11.16 -6.35
C ASP A 155 13.99 12.47 -6.09
N LEU A 156 13.64 13.20 -7.15
CA LEU A 156 12.89 14.45 -7.05
C LEU A 156 11.42 14.19 -6.67
N LEU A 157 10.84 13.13 -7.21
CA LEU A 157 9.47 12.71 -6.88
C LEU A 157 9.35 12.34 -5.39
N ALA A 158 10.29 11.53 -4.89
CA ALA A 158 10.36 11.10 -3.50
C ALA A 158 10.54 12.29 -2.54
N SER A 159 11.45 13.21 -2.88
CA SER A 159 11.70 14.43 -2.10
C SER A 159 10.48 15.34 -2.04
N ARG A 160 9.79 15.55 -3.18
CA ARG A 160 8.54 16.31 -3.24
C ARG A 160 7.47 15.70 -2.34
N ASN A 161 7.27 14.38 -2.39
CA ASN A 161 6.25 13.71 -1.60
C ASN A 161 6.49 13.87 -0.08
N VAL A 162 7.74 13.76 0.36
CA VAL A 162 8.10 14.03 1.77
C VAL A 162 7.78 15.46 2.15
N LEU A 163 8.18 16.44 1.34
CA LEU A 163 7.92 17.84 1.61
C LEU A 163 6.41 18.15 1.68
N ILE A 164 5.61 17.64 0.74
CA ILE A 164 4.15 17.77 0.75
C ILE A 164 3.56 17.17 2.03
N ASN A 165 4.01 15.98 2.46
CA ASN A 165 3.50 15.36 3.67
C ASN A 165 3.90 16.14 4.94
N VAL A 166 5.13 16.65 5.00
CA VAL A 166 5.58 17.52 6.12
C VAL A 166 4.75 18.81 6.17
N ILE A 167 4.53 19.48 5.04
CA ILE A 167 3.67 20.67 4.96
C ILE A 167 2.25 20.35 5.42
N ARG A 168 1.69 19.22 4.99
CA ARG A 168 0.36 18.77 5.43
C ARG A 168 0.29 18.63 6.96
N VAL A 169 1.27 17.97 7.58
CA VAL A 169 1.30 17.78 9.04
C VAL A 169 1.46 19.10 9.78
N LEU A 170 2.39 19.95 9.33
CA LEU A 170 2.60 21.27 9.93
C LEU A 170 1.35 22.15 9.82
N CYS A 171 0.64 22.08 8.69
CA CYS A 171 -0.63 22.78 8.49
C CYS A 171 -1.70 22.30 9.45
N ILE A 172 -1.85 20.99 9.66
CA ILE A 172 -2.80 20.44 10.65
C ILE A 172 -2.44 20.93 12.06
N LEU A 173 -1.17 20.85 12.45
CA LEU A 173 -0.71 21.31 13.78
C LEU A 173 -0.98 22.80 13.99
N LEU A 174 -0.70 23.62 12.97
CA LEU A 174 -0.97 25.06 13.02
C LEU A 174 -2.47 25.35 13.10
N LEU A 175 -3.31 24.65 12.34
CA LEU A 175 -4.76 24.82 12.39
C LEU A 175 -5.34 24.37 13.74
N PHE A 176 -4.84 23.29 14.33
CA PHE A 176 -5.25 22.83 15.66
C PHE A 176 -4.77 23.75 16.79
N TYR A 177 -3.68 24.49 16.57
CA TYR A 177 -3.20 25.49 17.52
C TYR A 177 -4.05 26.76 17.50
N ILE A 178 -4.50 27.20 16.31
CA ILE A 178 -5.27 28.44 16.15
C ILE A 178 -6.77 28.23 16.37
N PHE A 179 -7.32 27.10 15.91
CA PHE A 179 -8.75 26.81 15.91
C PHE A 179 -9.05 25.56 16.72
N LYS A 180 -10.32 25.41 17.14
CA LYS A 180 -10.80 24.17 17.77
C LYS A 180 -10.51 22.98 16.84
N PRO A 181 -9.86 21.90 17.30
CA PRO A 181 -9.54 20.76 16.46
C PRO A 181 -10.80 20.13 15.85
N THR A 182 -10.76 19.90 14.54
CA THR A 182 -11.81 19.23 13.77
C THR A 182 -11.20 18.31 12.71
N ILE A 183 -11.97 17.33 12.26
CA ILE A 183 -11.54 16.43 11.19
C ILE A 183 -11.40 17.15 9.84
N VAL A 184 -12.15 18.24 9.63
CA VAL A 184 -12.11 19.05 8.40
C VAL A 184 -10.68 19.50 8.07
N PHE A 185 -9.91 19.89 9.08
CA PHE A 185 -8.54 20.37 8.90
C PHE A 185 -7.59 19.31 8.34
N MET A 186 -7.91 18.03 8.50
CA MET A 186 -7.09 16.94 7.96
C MET A 186 -7.11 16.92 6.43
N SER A 187 -8.30 17.07 5.82
CA SER A 187 -8.45 17.17 4.36
C SER A 187 -8.14 18.58 3.83
N LEU A 188 -8.46 19.63 4.59
CA LEU A 188 -8.08 21.00 4.20
C LEU A 188 -6.56 21.13 4.06
N SER A 189 -5.81 20.56 5.01
CA SER A 189 -4.34 20.55 4.94
C SER A 189 -3.83 19.72 3.76
N ALA A 190 -4.52 18.65 3.38
CA ALA A 190 -4.20 17.90 2.17
C ALA A 190 -4.42 18.74 0.90
N PHE A 191 -5.52 19.51 0.84
CA PHE A 191 -5.78 20.47 -0.23
C PHE A 191 -4.69 21.55 -0.32
N VAL A 192 -4.30 22.17 0.80
CA VAL A 192 -3.20 23.15 0.84
C VAL A 192 -1.89 22.52 0.36
N ALA A 193 -1.58 21.30 0.81
CA ALA A 193 -0.40 20.57 0.37
C ALA A 193 -0.45 20.20 -1.12
N ALA A 194 -1.65 19.94 -1.69
CA ALA A 194 -1.84 19.71 -3.11
C ALA A 194 -1.57 20.97 -3.96
N ILE A 195 -1.90 22.17 -3.47
CA ILE A 195 -1.54 23.45 -4.12
C ILE A 195 0.00 23.59 -4.18
N VAL A 196 0.70 23.29 -3.09
CA VAL A 196 2.18 23.28 -3.11
C VAL A 196 2.69 22.22 -4.10
N GLY A 197 2.07 21.05 -4.14
CA GLY A 197 2.38 19.99 -5.11
C GLY A 197 2.19 20.44 -6.56
N LEU A 198 1.16 21.23 -6.86
CA LEU A 198 0.92 21.84 -8.16
C LEU A 198 2.12 22.71 -8.59
N CYS A 199 2.64 23.55 -7.69
CA CYS A 199 3.82 24.38 -7.97
C CYS A 199 5.04 23.53 -8.34
N PHE A 200 5.31 22.45 -7.59
CA PHE A 200 6.39 21.52 -7.90
C PHE A 200 6.18 20.80 -9.24
N ASN A 201 4.95 20.36 -9.53
CA ASN A 201 4.64 19.66 -10.77
C ASN A 201 4.86 20.56 -11.99
N ILE A 202 4.44 21.82 -11.93
CA ILE A 202 4.69 22.81 -12.99
C ILE A 202 6.19 23.08 -13.15
N SER A 203 6.92 23.25 -12.04
CA SER A 203 8.37 23.44 -12.08
C SER A 203 9.10 22.22 -12.67
N PHE A 204 8.70 21.00 -12.32
CA PHE A 204 9.26 19.77 -12.90
C PHE A 204 8.95 19.65 -14.38
N LYS A 205 7.73 19.98 -14.83
CA LYS A 205 7.40 20.05 -16.26
C LYS A 205 8.35 20.99 -16.98
N LYS A 206 8.47 22.24 -16.51
CA LYS A 206 9.30 23.28 -17.14
C LYS A 206 10.78 22.86 -17.21
N LYS A 207 11.29 22.21 -16.16
CA LYS A 207 12.71 21.83 -16.06
C LYS A 207 13.07 20.53 -16.78
N LEU A 208 12.19 19.52 -16.74
CA LEU A 208 12.51 18.16 -17.21
C LEU A 208 11.92 17.83 -18.57
N LEU A 209 10.79 18.45 -18.93
CA LEU A 209 10.08 18.24 -20.20
C LEU A 209 9.70 19.60 -20.84
N PRO A 210 10.66 20.52 -21.06
CA PRO A 210 10.37 21.81 -21.71
C PRO A 210 9.82 21.64 -23.13
N GLU A 211 10.17 20.54 -23.80
CA GLU A 211 9.83 20.22 -25.19
C GLU A 211 8.37 19.76 -25.36
N LEU A 212 7.68 19.38 -24.27
CA LEU A 212 6.26 19.04 -24.32
C LEU A 212 5.44 20.30 -24.02
N THR A 213 4.59 20.69 -24.95
CA THR A 213 3.72 21.87 -24.85
C THR A 213 2.32 21.47 -24.41
N VAL A 214 1.69 22.31 -23.59
CA VAL A 214 0.29 22.15 -23.22
C VAL A 214 -0.53 22.91 -24.26
N ASN A 215 -0.98 22.21 -25.30
CA ASN A 215 -1.86 22.74 -26.33
C ASN A 215 -2.82 21.64 -26.80
N PRO A 216 -3.95 21.45 -26.08
CA PRO A 216 -4.95 20.45 -26.45
C PRO A 216 -5.58 20.70 -27.81
N GLN A 217 -5.76 21.97 -28.22
CA GLN A 217 -6.36 22.30 -29.50
C GLN A 217 -5.56 21.74 -30.69
N LYS A 218 -4.23 21.72 -30.56
CA LYS A 218 -3.33 21.20 -31.60
C LYS A 218 -3.06 19.70 -31.50
N TYR A 219 -2.86 19.19 -30.28
CA TYR A 219 -2.29 17.86 -30.07
C TYR A 219 -3.29 16.83 -29.52
N PHE A 220 -4.52 17.21 -29.20
CA PHE A 220 -5.50 16.25 -28.71
C PHE A 220 -5.83 15.19 -29.78
N SER A 221 -5.80 13.93 -29.36
CA SER A 221 -6.19 12.79 -30.18
C SER A 221 -7.00 11.78 -29.36
N TRP A 222 -8.25 11.56 -29.76
CA TRP A 222 -9.11 10.53 -29.16
C TRP A 222 -8.54 9.13 -29.33
N ASN A 223 -7.89 8.87 -30.47
CA ASN A 223 -7.24 7.58 -30.74
C ASN A 223 -6.16 7.27 -29.70
N LYS A 224 -5.37 8.27 -29.28
CA LYS A 224 -4.34 8.12 -28.24
C LYS A 224 -4.95 7.85 -26.86
N ILE A 225 -6.10 8.43 -26.55
CA ILE A 225 -6.86 8.10 -25.32
C ILE A 225 -7.33 6.64 -25.38
N LYS A 226 -7.93 6.23 -26.49
CA LYS A 226 -8.43 4.85 -26.69
C LYS A 226 -7.30 3.83 -26.57
N GLU A 227 -6.17 4.09 -27.23
CA GLU A 227 -4.96 3.25 -27.17
C GLU A 227 -4.43 3.11 -25.74
N THR A 228 -4.32 4.24 -25.02
CA THR A 228 -3.84 4.27 -23.63
C THR A 228 -4.78 3.53 -22.70
N THR A 229 -6.08 3.82 -22.80
CA THR A 229 -7.13 3.25 -21.93
C THR A 229 -7.27 1.75 -22.15
N PHE A 230 -7.29 1.30 -23.41
CA PHE A 230 -7.38 -0.12 -23.73
C PHE A 230 -6.16 -0.89 -23.20
N SER A 231 -4.97 -0.31 -23.35
CA SER A 231 -3.74 -0.90 -22.80
C SER A 231 -3.73 -0.92 -21.26
N GLY A 232 -4.36 0.07 -20.63
CA GLY A 232 -4.40 0.22 -19.18
C GLY A 232 -5.58 -0.49 -18.49
N MET A 233 -6.54 -1.04 -19.24
CA MET A 233 -7.76 -1.65 -18.70
C MET A 233 -7.47 -2.81 -17.72
N TRP A 234 -6.42 -3.59 -17.98
CA TRP A 234 -5.96 -4.64 -17.05
C TRP A 234 -5.41 -4.08 -15.73
N ASN A 235 -4.77 -2.91 -15.74
CA ASN A 235 -4.33 -2.24 -14.51
C ASN A 235 -5.52 -1.72 -13.70
N SER A 236 -6.54 -1.18 -14.37
CA SER A 236 -7.80 -0.81 -13.71
C SER A 236 -8.49 -2.01 -13.08
N LEU A 237 -8.52 -3.16 -13.75
CA LEU A 237 -9.10 -4.39 -13.21
C LEU A 237 -8.33 -4.88 -11.97
N ASN A 238 -7.00 -4.81 -12.00
CA ASN A 238 -6.16 -5.09 -10.83
C ASN A 238 -6.41 -4.12 -9.68
N GLN A 239 -6.60 -2.83 -10.00
CA GLN A 239 -6.87 -1.81 -9.01
C GLN A 239 -8.24 -2.00 -8.36
N LEU A 240 -9.27 -2.35 -9.13
CA LEU A 240 -10.59 -2.74 -8.63
C LEU A 240 -10.50 -3.95 -7.70
N SER A 241 -9.78 -4.99 -8.13
CA SER A 241 -9.55 -6.20 -7.32
C SER A 241 -8.88 -5.87 -5.99
N SER A 242 -7.91 -4.95 -6.00
CA SER A 242 -7.18 -4.50 -4.82
C SER A 242 -8.02 -3.61 -3.89
N VAL A 243 -8.89 -2.78 -4.46
CA VAL A 243 -9.87 -1.96 -3.72
C VAL A 243 -10.85 -2.86 -2.98
N LEU A 244 -11.47 -3.81 -3.70
CA LEU A 244 -12.41 -4.76 -3.11
C LEU A 244 -11.77 -5.58 -1.98
N LEU A 245 -10.50 -5.97 -2.13
CA LEU A 245 -9.81 -6.80 -1.14
C LEU A 245 -9.41 -6.06 0.14
N ASN A 246 -9.03 -4.78 0.04
CA ASN A 246 -8.34 -4.09 1.14
C ASN A 246 -9.07 -2.87 1.68
N GLN A 247 -9.85 -2.17 0.84
CA GLN A 247 -10.34 -0.82 1.12
C GLN A 247 -11.85 -0.79 1.39
N VAL A 248 -12.61 -1.74 0.85
CA VAL A 248 -14.07 -1.81 1.02
C VAL A 248 -14.48 -2.18 2.44
N ASP A 249 -13.65 -2.90 3.19
CA ASP A 249 -13.97 -3.34 4.55
C ASP A 249 -14.38 -2.19 5.49
N LEU A 250 -13.72 -1.02 5.42
CA LEU A 250 -14.08 0.13 6.26
C LEU A 250 -15.44 0.72 5.88
N LEU A 251 -15.77 0.71 4.59
CA LEU A 251 -17.08 1.13 4.10
C LEU A 251 -18.18 0.17 4.58
N ILE A 252 -17.94 -1.15 4.46
CA ILE A 252 -18.88 -2.16 4.98
C ILE A 252 -19.05 -2.01 6.49
N THR A 253 -17.96 -1.81 7.24
CA THR A 253 -18.02 -1.62 8.69
C THR A 253 -18.87 -0.40 9.04
N ASN A 254 -18.71 0.71 8.34
CA ASN A 254 -19.47 1.92 8.62
C ASN A 254 -20.96 1.75 8.33
N VAL A 255 -21.30 1.27 7.13
CA VAL A 255 -22.69 1.21 6.66
C VAL A 255 -23.52 0.18 7.42
N PHE A 256 -22.94 -0.97 7.78
CA PHE A 256 -23.69 -2.07 8.38
C PHE A 256 -23.52 -2.20 9.90
N ILE A 257 -22.50 -1.60 10.50
CA ILE A 257 -22.19 -1.77 11.94
C ILE A 257 -22.13 -0.41 12.65
N GLY A 258 -21.57 0.62 12.00
CA GLY A 258 -21.58 2.00 12.48
C GLY A 258 -20.20 2.63 12.68
N ALA A 259 -20.19 3.91 13.04
CA ALA A 259 -18.99 4.74 13.12
C ALA A 259 -18.01 4.32 14.23
N ALA A 260 -18.51 3.94 15.41
CA ALA A 260 -17.66 3.50 16.52
C ALA A 260 -16.81 2.26 16.17
N ALA A 261 -17.46 1.23 15.60
CA ALA A 261 -16.81 0.01 15.13
C ALA A 261 -15.82 0.28 13.98
N THR A 262 -16.17 1.22 13.09
CA THR A 262 -15.26 1.69 12.02
C THR A 262 -14.00 2.34 12.60
N GLY A 263 -14.14 3.09 13.68
CA GLY A 263 -13.03 3.66 14.44
C GLY A 263 -12.07 2.57 14.93
N ASP A 264 -12.57 1.55 15.61
CA ASP A 264 -11.74 0.43 16.10
C ASP A 264 -11.02 -0.27 14.95
N TYR A 265 -11.77 -0.61 13.91
CA TYR A 265 -11.22 -1.36 12.80
C TYR A 265 -10.16 -0.57 12.02
N SER A 266 -10.35 0.76 11.87
CA SER A 266 -9.37 1.63 11.21
C SER A 266 -8.05 1.73 11.98
N ILE A 267 -8.12 1.79 13.32
CA ILE A 267 -6.95 1.80 14.20
C ILE A 267 -6.24 0.44 14.10
N ALA A 268 -7.00 -0.66 14.24
CA ALA A 268 -6.47 -2.02 14.20
C ALA A 268 -5.78 -2.36 12.87
N LYS A 269 -6.27 -1.80 11.74
CA LYS A 269 -5.68 -1.98 10.41
C LYS A 269 -4.41 -1.18 10.15
N THR A 270 -4.11 -0.15 10.95
CA THR A 270 -2.97 0.73 10.66
C THR A 270 -1.64 -0.01 10.70
N ALA A 271 -1.35 -0.76 11.78
CA ALA A 271 -0.12 -1.53 11.89
C ALA A 271 0.04 -2.62 10.79
N PRO A 272 -0.97 -3.46 10.49
CA PRO A 272 -0.94 -4.39 9.36
C PRO A 272 -0.59 -3.75 8.01
N ILE A 273 -1.17 -2.58 7.70
CA ILE A 273 -0.90 -1.86 6.45
C ILE A 273 0.56 -1.43 6.36
N LEU A 274 1.16 -1.00 7.48
CA LEU A 274 2.58 -0.63 7.51
C LEU A 274 3.49 -1.84 7.22
N VAL A 275 3.14 -3.02 7.75
CA VAL A 275 3.84 -4.28 7.43
C VAL A 275 3.70 -4.63 5.94
N LEU A 276 2.51 -4.50 5.36
CA LEU A 276 2.28 -4.75 3.94
C LEU A 276 3.07 -3.79 3.03
N ASN A 277 3.23 -2.53 3.44
CA ASN A 277 4.06 -1.57 2.72
C ASN A 277 5.55 -1.97 2.76
N LEU A 278 6.05 -2.39 3.93
CA LEU A 278 7.42 -2.89 4.07
C LEU A 278 7.64 -4.16 3.22
N LEU A 279 6.67 -5.08 3.23
CA LEU A 279 6.67 -6.28 2.39
C LEU A 279 6.79 -5.93 0.91
N SER A 280 6.00 -4.97 0.44
CA SER A 280 6.01 -4.53 -0.97
C SER A 280 7.37 -3.97 -1.39
N ILE A 281 8.04 -3.22 -0.52
CA ILE A 281 9.39 -2.69 -0.77
C ILE A 281 10.40 -3.83 -0.88
N LEU A 282 10.40 -4.76 0.08
CA LEU A 282 11.32 -5.90 0.09
C LEU A 282 11.12 -6.79 -1.14
N SER A 283 9.89 -7.20 -1.42
CA SER A 283 9.57 -8.03 -2.59
C SER A 283 9.96 -7.37 -3.92
N GLY A 284 9.76 -6.04 -4.02
CA GLY A 284 10.13 -5.27 -5.21
C GLY A 284 11.62 -5.31 -5.54
N THR A 285 12.50 -5.51 -4.55
CA THR A 285 13.96 -5.55 -4.77
C THR A 285 14.43 -6.76 -5.58
N PHE A 286 13.69 -7.88 -5.53
CA PHE A 286 14.06 -9.11 -6.23
C PHE A 286 13.63 -9.12 -7.71
N MET A 287 12.69 -8.26 -8.09
CA MET A 287 12.07 -8.27 -9.43
C MET A 287 13.05 -8.10 -10.60
N PRO A 288 14.06 -7.21 -10.56
CA PRO A 288 15.02 -7.08 -11.66
C PRO A 288 15.81 -8.36 -11.89
N HIS A 289 16.20 -9.05 -10.81
CA HIS A 289 16.96 -10.30 -10.88
C HIS A 289 16.13 -11.44 -11.47
N PHE A 290 14.86 -11.54 -11.06
CA PHE A 290 13.93 -12.52 -11.65
C PHE A 290 13.75 -12.33 -13.16
N ASN A 291 13.63 -11.08 -13.62
CA ASN A 291 13.56 -10.76 -15.05
C ASN A 291 14.83 -11.20 -15.81
N ILE A 292 16.02 -11.02 -15.23
CA ILE A 292 17.29 -11.42 -15.86
C ILE A 292 17.37 -12.94 -16.01
N LEU A 293 17.05 -13.70 -14.96
CA LEU A 293 17.06 -15.17 -15.00
C LEU A 293 16.04 -15.70 -16.00
N TYR A 294 14.85 -15.12 -16.04
CA TYR A 294 13.82 -15.50 -17.00
C TYR A 294 14.22 -15.19 -18.45
N ALA A 295 14.77 -14.00 -18.72
CA ALA A 295 15.24 -13.61 -20.04
C ALA A 295 16.40 -14.51 -20.55
N LYS A 296 17.20 -15.06 -19.63
CA LYS A 296 18.25 -16.04 -19.94
C LYS A 296 17.74 -17.48 -20.04
N ASN A 297 16.42 -17.71 -19.95
CA ASN A 297 15.79 -19.04 -19.91
C ASN A 297 16.29 -19.93 -18.75
N GLN A 298 16.82 -19.34 -17.68
CA GLN A 298 17.35 -20.03 -16.50
C GLN A 298 16.24 -20.32 -15.48
N THR A 299 15.20 -21.05 -15.90
CA THR A 299 13.98 -21.28 -15.10
C THR A 299 14.22 -22.00 -13.77
N THR A 300 15.22 -22.89 -13.73
CA THR A 300 15.53 -23.67 -12.51
C THR A 300 16.20 -22.79 -11.45
N GLU A 301 17.16 -21.95 -11.87
CA GLU A 301 17.77 -20.94 -10.99
C GLU A 301 16.73 -19.89 -10.54
N LEU A 302 15.81 -19.50 -11.43
CA LEU A 302 14.72 -18.60 -11.08
C LEU A 302 13.86 -19.17 -9.94
N ILE A 303 13.47 -20.44 -10.01
CA ILE A 303 12.66 -21.09 -8.96
C ILE A 303 13.42 -21.14 -7.63
N LYS A 304 14.72 -21.45 -7.69
CA LYS A 304 15.59 -21.49 -6.52
C LYS A 304 15.69 -20.11 -5.86
N ASP A 305 15.91 -19.06 -6.65
CA ASP A 305 16.03 -17.71 -6.13
C ASP A 305 14.69 -17.14 -5.64
N VAL A 306 13.57 -17.47 -6.28
CA VAL A 306 12.23 -17.13 -5.75
C VAL A 306 11.98 -17.82 -4.41
N SER A 307 12.33 -19.11 -4.30
CA SER A 307 12.17 -19.86 -3.04
C SER A 307 13.01 -19.26 -1.91
N ARG A 308 14.25 -18.84 -2.22
CA ARG A 308 15.10 -18.11 -1.27
C ARG A 308 14.54 -16.75 -0.90
N SER A 309 13.98 -16.01 -1.87
CA SER A 309 13.31 -14.74 -1.59
C SER A 309 12.11 -14.94 -0.66
N ILE A 310 11.32 -16.01 -0.84
CA ILE A 310 10.23 -16.38 0.09
C ILE A 310 10.77 -16.55 1.50
N GLU A 311 11.83 -17.34 1.68
CA GLU A 311 12.45 -17.60 2.98
C GLU A 311 13.00 -16.31 3.63
N LEU A 312 13.72 -15.48 2.87
CA LEU A 312 14.27 -14.21 3.35
C LEU A 312 13.18 -13.19 3.73
N VAL A 313 12.15 -13.05 2.89
CA VAL A 313 11.03 -12.16 3.17
C VAL A 313 10.27 -12.65 4.40
N SER A 314 10.07 -13.97 4.54
CA SER A 314 9.39 -14.56 5.69
C SER A 314 10.13 -14.29 6.99
N LEU A 315 11.47 -14.33 6.97
CA LEU A 315 12.29 -13.98 8.12
C LEU A 315 12.16 -12.49 8.48
N LEU A 316 12.33 -11.59 7.51
CA LEU A 316 12.36 -10.15 7.77
C LEU A 316 10.99 -9.58 8.15
N ILE A 317 9.94 -10.02 7.46
CA ILE A 317 8.55 -9.60 7.72
C ILE A 317 7.94 -10.39 8.89
N GLY A 318 8.43 -11.60 9.15
CA GLY A 318 8.04 -12.40 10.30
C GLY A 318 8.29 -11.67 11.62
N ILE A 319 9.36 -10.88 11.75
CA ILE A 319 9.69 -10.10 12.96
C ILE A 319 8.57 -9.11 13.35
N PRO A 320 8.23 -8.09 12.53
CA PRO A 320 7.14 -7.18 12.85
C PRO A 320 5.78 -7.86 12.98
N MET A 321 5.51 -8.91 12.19
CA MET A 321 4.25 -9.64 12.29
C MET A 321 4.12 -10.45 13.58
N GLY A 322 5.14 -11.24 13.92
CA GLY A 322 5.16 -12.06 15.13
C GLY A 322 5.13 -11.20 16.38
N PHE A 323 5.79 -10.03 16.35
CA PHE A 323 5.68 -9.04 17.41
C PHE A 323 4.23 -8.52 17.54
N LEU A 324 3.62 -8.07 16.45
CA LEU A 324 2.23 -7.58 16.47
C LEU A 324 1.22 -8.66 16.88
N LEU A 325 1.45 -9.94 16.58
CA LEU A 325 0.52 -11.01 16.99
C LEU A 325 0.52 -11.26 18.50
N VAL A 326 1.66 -11.07 19.15
CA VAL A 326 1.84 -11.43 20.56
C VAL A 326 1.71 -10.23 21.48
N PHE A 327 2.23 -9.07 21.05
CA PHE A 327 2.31 -7.85 21.83
C PHE A 327 1.39 -6.73 21.30
N SER A 328 0.37 -7.03 20.48
CA SER A 328 -0.55 -6.00 19.97
C SER A 328 -1.30 -5.28 21.09
N GLY A 329 -1.65 -5.95 22.18
CA GLY A 329 -2.43 -5.35 23.26
C GLY A 329 -1.62 -4.25 23.95
N GLU A 330 -0.41 -4.60 24.37
CA GLU A 330 0.57 -3.70 24.96
C GLU A 330 0.99 -2.60 23.98
N PHE A 331 1.08 -2.94 22.69
CA PHE A 331 1.33 -1.97 21.63
C PHE A 331 0.19 -0.95 21.51
N PHE A 332 -1.08 -1.37 21.45
CA PHE A 332 -2.22 -0.47 21.32
C PHE A 332 -2.46 0.35 22.58
N GLU A 333 -2.21 -0.21 23.76
CA GLU A 333 -2.29 0.49 25.04
C GLU A 333 -1.30 1.68 25.08
N LEU A 334 -0.07 1.47 24.61
CA LEU A 334 0.93 2.53 24.49
C LEU A 334 0.66 3.47 23.31
N TRP A 335 0.19 2.93 22.19
CA TRP A 335 0.04 3.67 20.94
C TRP A 335 -1.20 4.54 20.90
N VAL A 336 -2.34 4.06 21.37
CA VAL A 336 -3.61 4.82 21.40
C VAL A 336 -4.26 4.66 22.79
N PRO A 337 -3.69 5.28 23.83
CA PRO A 337 -4.20 5.14 25.19
C PRO A 337 -5.65 5.63 25.32
N GLY A 338 -6.43 4.94 26.15
CA GLY A 338 -7.85 5.25 26.39
C GLY A 338 -8.82 4.64 25.38
N GLN A 339 -8.35 3.79 24.45
CA GLN A 339 -9.19 2.95 23.61
C GLN A 339 -9.24 1.52 24.15
N ASP A 340 -10.26 0.78 23.74
CA ASP A 340 -10.42 -0.63 24.09
C ASP A 340 -9.29 -1.47 23.47
N SER A 341 -8.26 -1.72 24.27
CA SER A 341 -7.04 -2.38 23.82
C SER A 341 -7.29 -3.88 23.56
N GLU A 342 -8.29 -4.50 24.19
CA GLU A 342 -8.66 -5.90 23.96
C GLU A 342 -9.37 -6.05 22.62
N MET A 343 -10.32 -5.17 22.32
CA MET A 343 -10.99 -5.14 21.02
C MET A 343 -9.98 -4.90 19.88
N LEU A 344 -9.08 -3.93 20.06
CA LEU A 344 -8.02 -3.64 19.09
C LEU A 344 -7.03 -4.80 18.93
N TYR A 345 -6.70 -5.49 20.03
CA TYR A 345 -5.86 -6.70 20.02
C TYR A 345 -6.46 -7.76 19.09
N TRP A 346 -7.72 -8.14 19.29
CA TRP A 346 -8.36 -9.21 18.53
C TRP A 346 -8.61 -8.84 17.06
N LEU A 347 -9.04 -7.60 16.78
CA LEU A 347 -9.19 -7.13 15.40
C LEU A 347 -7.85 -7.11 14.66
N SER A 348 -6.78 -6.67 15.33
CA SER A 348 -5.44 -6.70 14.74
C SER A 348 -4.94 -8.14 14.56
N PHE A 349 -5.16 -9.01 15.55
CA PHE A 349 -4.80 -10.43 15.47
C PHE A 349 -5.43 -11.11 14.25
N LEU A 350 -6.75 -10.93 14.06
CA LEU A 350 -7.48 -11.52 12.94
C LEU A 350 -7.08 -10.94 11.58
N THR A 351 -6.54 -9.72 11.54
CA THR A 351 -6.02 -9.13 10.30
C THR A 351 -4.56 -9.50 10.02
N VAL A 352 -3.72 -9.68 11.04
CA VAL A 352 -2.29 -10.02 10.90
C VAL A 352 -2.08 -11.52 10.72
N ALA A 353 -2.80 -12.39 11.42
CA ALA A 353 -2.54 -13.84 11.37
C ALA A 353 -2.66 -14.43 9.95
N PRO A 354 -3.69 -14.09 9.15
CA PRO A 354 -3.79 -14.55 7.75
C PRO A 354 -2.66 -14.03 6.85
N LEU A 355 -2.04 -12.90 7.20
CA LEU A 355 -0.92 -12.36 6.44
C LEU A 355 0.32 -13.26 6.55
N ILE A 356 0.42 -14.19 7.51
CA ILE A 356 1.60 -15.09 7.63
C ILE A 356 1.80 -15.83 6.30
N VAL A 357 0.71 -16.37 5.77
CA VAL A 357 0.71 -17.09 4.50
C VAL A 357 0.92 -16.12 3.32
N GLY A 358 0.21 -14.99 3.34
CA GLY A 358 0.23 -14.02 2.24
C GLY A 358 1.55 -13.28 2.06
N ALA A 359 2.22 -12.94 3.16
CA ALA A 359 3.53 -12.30 3.18
C ALA A 359 4.62 -13.29 2.73
N THR A 360 4.53 -14.54 3.18
CA THR A 360 5.46 -15.61 2.78
C THR A 360 5.45 -15.80 1.26
N ILE A 361 4.28 -16.00 0.65
CA ILE A 361 4.19 -16.28 -0.79
C ILE A 361 4.36 -15.03 -1.67
N ASN A 362 4.50 -13.84 -1.07
CA ASN A 362 4.44 -12.57 -1.78
C ASN A 362 5.41 -12.45 -2.98
N PRO A 363 6.67 -12.93 -2.92
CA PRO A 363 7.58 -12.87 -4.06
C PRO A 363 7.06 -13.56 -5.33
N VAL A 364 6.17 -14.56 -5.19
CA VAL A 364 5.54 -15.27 -6.32
C VAL A 364 4.62 -14.36 -7.13
N TYR A 365 3.97 -13.36 -6.53
CA TYR A 365 3.17 -12.39 -7.28
C TYR A 365 3.99 -11.66 -8.35
N GLY A 366 5.26 -11.41 -8.05
CA GLY A 366 6.21 -10.81 -8.99
C GLY A 366 6.44 -11.65 -10.24
N LEU A 367 6.41 -12.99 -10.12
CA LEU A 367 6.58 -13.89 -11.26
C LEU A 367 5.52 -13.69 -12.32
N PHE A 368 4.29 -13.37 -11.95
CA PHE A 368 3.21 -13.16 -12.91
C PHE A 368 3.50 -12.02 -13.89
N GLY A 369 4.19 -10.98 -13.41
CA GLY A 369 4.70 -9.89 -14.25
C GLY A 369 5.89 -10.32 -15.10
N VAL A 370 6.85 -11.06 -14.52
CA VAL A 370 8.05 -11.57 -15.22
C VAL A 370 7.68 -12.47 -16.40
N VAL A 371 6.73 -13.39 -16.21
CA VAL A 371 6.26 -14.30 -17.28
C VAL A 371 5.18 -13.68 -18.18
N ASN A 372 4.77 -12.44 -17.90
CA ASN A 372 3.67 -11.74 -18.58
C ASN A 372 2.33 -12.52 -18.60
N LYS A 373 2.02 -13.25 -17.52
CA LYS A 373 0.78 -14.05 -17.37
C LYS A 373 -0.13 -13.47 -16.27
N LEU A 374 -0.45 -12.18 -16.40
CA LEU A 374 -1.22 -11.42 -15.42
C LEU A 374 -2.73 -11.67 -15.49
N LYS A 375 -3.27 -12.02 -16.66
CA LYS A 375 -4.72 -12.15 -16.91
C LYS A 375 -5.41 -13.10 -15.92
N VAL A 376 -4.87 -14.30 -15.73
CA VAL A 376 -5.47 -15.33 -14.85
C VAL A 376 -5.43 -14.90 -13.37
N PRO A 377 -4.28 -14.44 -12.82
CA PRO A 377 -4.22 -13.84 -11.49
C PRO A 377 -5.21 -12.69 -11.28
N SER A 378 -5.29 -11.75 -12.22
CA SER A 378 -6.22 -10.62 -12.12
C SER A 378 -7.67 -11.07 -11.98
N ILE A 379 -8.12 -12.03 -12.80
CA ILE A 379 -9.48 -12.55 -12.76
C ILE A 379 -9.72 -13.33 -11.45
N ALA A 380 -8.77 -14.16 -11.02
CA ALA A 380 -8.90 -14.93 -9.79
C ALA A 380 -8.99 -14.03 -8.56
N VAL A 381 -8.18 -12.96 -8.49
CA VAL A 381 -8.28 -11.98 -7.39
C VAL A 381 -9.62 -11.25 -7.46
N LEU A 382 -10.07 -10.82 -8.63
CA LEU A 382 -11.36 -10.14 -8.75
C LEU A 382 -12.52 -11.01 -8.26
N ILE A 383 -12.60 -12.26 -8.73
CA ILE A 383 -13.63 -13.21 -8.31
C ILE A 383 -13.53 -13.46 -6.81
N GLY A 384 -12.31 -13.71 -6.30
CA GLY A 384 -12.07 -13.93 -4.88
C GLY A 384 -12.50 -12.75 -4.00
N SER A 385 -12.17 -11.52 -4.40
CA SER A 385 -12.56 -10.31 -3.67
C SER A 385 -14.07 -10.05 -3.74
N SER A 386 -14.71 -10.31 -4.89
CA SER A 386 -16.16 -10.20 -5.01
C SER A 386 -16.89 -11.22 -4.13
N MET A 387 -16.43 -12.47 -4.13
CA MET A 387 -16.97 -13.52 -3.27
C MET A 387 -16.78 -13.18 -1.78
N GLN A 388 -15.60 -12.69 -1.40
CA GLN A 388 -15.33 -12.21 -0.04
C GLN A 388 -16.34 -11.15 0.39
N THR A 389 -16.55 -10.11 -0.41
CA THR A 389 -17.53 -9.05 -0.11
C THR A 389 -18.94 -9.60 0.03
N ILE A 390 -19.37 -10.49 -0.87
CA ILE A 390 -20.71 -11.10 -0.81
C ILE A 390 -20.88 -11.92 0.47
N VAL A 391 -19.89 -12.74 0.83
CA VAL A 391 -19.94 -13.57 2.05
C VAL A 391 -19.96 -12.69 3.31
N ILE A 392 -19.19 -11.59 3.34
CA ILE A 392 -19.24 -10.62 4.44
C ILE A 392 -20.66 -10.04 4.58
N LEU A 393 -21.28 -9.61 3.48
CA LEU A 393 -22.64 -9.06 3.50
C LEU A 393 -23.68 -10.08 3.96
N ILE A 394 -23.55 -11.35 3.56
CA ILE A 394 -24.44 -12.42 4.01
C ILE A 394 -24.27 -12.64 5.52
N LEU A 395 -23.04 -12.79 6.01
CA LEU A 395 -22.79 -13.09 7.42
C LEU A 395 -23.22 -11.94 8.34
N ILE A 396 -22.98 -10.68 7.95
CA ILE A 396 -23.40 -9.53 8.75
C ILE A 396 -24.93 -9.48 8.90
N ASN A 397 -25.69 -9.87 7.87
CA ASN A 397 -27.16 -9.84 7.93
C ASN A 397 -27.80 -11.11 8.52
N THR A 398 -27.06 -12.23 8.58
CA THR A 398 -27.61 -13.53 9.02
C THR A 398 -27.09 -14.01 10.37
N THR A 399 -25.99 -13.43 10.86
CA THR A 399 -25.33 -13.87 12.10
C THR A 399 -25.04 -12.70 13.03
N GLU A 400 -24.89 -12.98 14.33
CA GLU A 400 -24.53 -11.98 15.34
C GLU A 400 -23.02 -11.68 15.39
N LEU A 401 -22.24 -12.16 14.41
CA LEU A 401 -20.79 -11.96 14.36
C LEU A 401 -20.39 -10.48 14.19
N GLY A 402 -21.29 -9.63 13.68
CA GLY A 402 -21.06 -8.20 13.54
C GLY A 402 -19.73 -7.87 12.86
N ILE A 403 -18.88 -7.11 13.54
CA ILE A 403 -17.55 -6.69 13.06
C ILE A 403 -16.60 -7.85 12.80
N TRP A 404 -16.71 -8.95 13.53
CA TRP A 404 -15.83 -10.11 13.40
C TRP A 404 -15.96 -10.80 12.04
N SER A 405 -17.14 -10.72 11.41
CA SER A 405 -17.39 -11.25 10.06
C SER A 405 -16.37 -10.76 9.04
N ILE A 406 -15.96 -9.49 9.16
CA ILE A 406 -15.11 -8.83 8.17
C ILE A 406 -13.68 -9.42 8.18
N PRO A 407 -12.88 -9.31 9.25
CA PRO A 407 -11.52 -9.83 9.25
C PRO A 407 -11.47 -11.37 9.15
N ILE A 408 -12.48 -12.10 9.64
CA ILE A 408 -12.52 -13.57 9.54
C ILE A 408 -12.66 -13.99 8.07
N VAL A 409 -13.65 -13.46 7.34
CA VAL A 409 -13.86 -13.82 5.93
C VAL A 409 -12.69 -13.35 5.07
N SER A 410 -12.21 -12.12 5.29
CA SER A 410 -11.03 -11.59 4.61
C SER A 410 -9.79 -12.47 4.86
N GLY A 411 -9.61 -12.95 6.09
CA GLY A 411 -8.52 -13.83 6.47
C GLY A 411 -8.59 -15.20 5.81
N ILE A 412 -9.76 -15.85 5.86
CA ILE A 412 -9.99 -17.15 5.23
C ILE A 412 -9.77 -17.04 3.71
N GLN A 413 -10.32 -16.02 3.06
CA GLN A 413 -10.13 -15.80 1.64
C GLN A 413 -8.65 -15.58 1.30
N ALA A 414 -7.94 -14.78 2.10
CA ALA A 414 -6.53 -14.52 1.89
C ALA A 414 -5.71 -15.82 1.99
N VAL A 415 -5.95 -16.66 2.99
CA VAL A 415 -5.26 -17.95 3.14
C VAL A 415 -5.58 -18.87 1.96
N LEU A 416 -6.86 -19.07 1.64
CA LEU A 416 -7.28 -19.92 0.52
C LEU A 416 -6.66 -19.47 -0.79
N ARG A 417 -6.73 -18.17 -1.11
CA ARG A 417 -6.12 -17.60 -2.31
C ARG A 417 -4.63 -17.84 -2.36
N ASN A 418 -3.90 -17.58 -1.28
CA ASN A 418 -2.45 -17.71 -1.26
C ASN A 418 -1.99 -19.17 -1.38
N VAL A 419 -2.61 -20.09 -0.64
CA VAL A 419 -2.25 -21.51 -0.66
C VAL A 419 -2.72 -22.19 -1.94
N ILE A 420 -4.00 -22.06 -2.30
CA ILE A 420 -4.62 -22.83 -3.38
C ILE A 420 -4.34 -22.21 -4.74
N PHE A 421 -4.37 -20.88 -4.86
CA PHE A 421 -4.21 -20.22 -6.14
C PHE A 421 -2.77 -19.75 -6.37
N THR A 422 -2.25 -18.86 -5.53
CA THR A 422 -0.95 -18.21 -5.78
C THR A 422 0.20 -19.21 -5.82
N THR A 423 0.25 -20.13 -4.85
CA THR A 423 1.33 -21.14 -4.76
C THR A 423 1.28 -22.13 -5.92
N VAL A 424 0.09 -22.62 -6.27
CA VAL A 424 -0.15 -23.55 -7.38
C VAL A 424 0.15 -22.88 -8.72
N TYR A 425 -0.47 -21.74 -8.99
CA TYR A 425 -0.33 -21.03 -10.24
C TYR A 425 1.09 -20.49 -10.44
N GLY A 426 1.82 -20.17 -9.36
CA GLY A 426 3.24 -19.83 -9.42
C GLY A 426 4.10 -20.91 -10.09
N GLY A 427 3.87 -22.19 -9.78
CA GLY A 427 4.56 -23.30 -10.45
C GLY A 427 4.09 -23.50 -11.89
N LEU A 428 2.76 -23.49 -12.09
CA LEU A 428 2.15 -23.74 -13.41
C LEU A 428 2.49 -22.66 -14.43
N CYS A 429 2.61 -21.39 -14.03
CA CYS A 429 2.92 -20.31 -14.94
C CYS A 429 4.32 -20.43 -15.56
N LEU A 430 5.25 -21.08 -14.84
CA LEU A 430 6.60 -21.46 -15.26
C LEU A 430 6.68 -22.82 -15.97
N GLY A 431 5.55 -23.50 -16.21
CA GLY A 431 5.53 -24.82 -16.81
C GLY A 431 6.07 -25.93 -15.89
N ARG A 432 6.02 -25.72 -14.57
CA ARG A 432 6.43 -26.70 -13.56
C ARG A 432 5.23 -27.23 -12.78
N LYS A 433 5.47 -28.25 -11.95
CA LYS A 433 4.43 -28.90 -11.14
C LYS A 433 3.79 -27.89 -10.17
N TRP A 434 2.52 -28.08 -9.87
CA TRP A 434 1.75 -27.25 -8.94
C TRP A 434 2.36 -27.16 -7.53
N ASN A 435 3.12 -28.18 -7.13
CA ASN A 435 3.73 -28.28 -5.80
C ASN A 435 5.10 -27.59 -5.68
N THR A 436 5.58 -26.90 -6.72
CA THR A 436 6.95 -26.35 -6.78
C THR A 436 7.28 -25.41 -5.62
N PHE A 437 6.35 -24.52 -5.24
CA PHE A 437 6.57 -23.51 -4.19
C PHE A 437 6.04 -23.90 -2.81
N PHE A 438 5.37 -25.05 -2.66
CA PHE A 438 4.87 -25.52 -1.36
C PHE A 438 5.99 -25.74 -0.33
N PRO A 439 7.15 -26.35 -0.68
CA PRO A 439 8.24 -26.49 0.28
C PRO A 439 8.74 -25.13 0.81
N ALA A 440 8.88 -24.14 -0.07
CA ALA A 440 9.30 -22.79 0.31
C ALA A 440 8.23 -22.09 1.16
N LEU A 441 6.95 -22.25 0.82
CA LEU A 441 5.82 -21.74 1.62
C LEU A 441 5.83 -22.31 3.04
N ILE A 442 5.96 -23.64 3.17
CA ILE A 442 5.97 -24.32 4.48
C ILE A 442 7.16 -23.84 5.30
N LYS A 443 8.36 -23.78 4.72
CA LYS A 443 9.55 -23.26 5.39
C LYS A 443 9.37 -21.80 5.84
N GLY A 444 8.79 -20.94 5.00
CA GLY A 444 8.51 -19.55 5.35
C GLY A 444 7.48 -19.39 6.46
N ILE A 445 6.40 -20.19 6.44
CA ILE A 445 5.42 -20.22 7.54
C ILE A 445 6.08 -20.69 8.83
N LEU A 446 6.88 -21.76 8.80
CA LEU A 446 7.63 -22.24 9.97
C LEU A 446 8.56 -21.15 10.51
N ALA A 447 9.24 -20.40 9.64
CA ALA A 447 10.10 -19.29 10.04
C ALA A 447 9.33 -18.20 10.81
N MET A 448 8.13 -17.84 10.34
CA MET A 448 7.27 -16.87 11.02
C MET A 448 6.71 -17.43 12.33
N LEU A 449 6.32 -18.71 12.37
CA LEU A 449 5.87 -19.36 13.60
C LEU A 449 6.96 -19.43 14.67
N VAL A 450 8.23 -19.60 14.26
CA VAL A 450 9.38 -19.49 15.18
C VAL A 450 9.46 -18.09 15.78
N VAL A 451 9.25 -17.03 14.98
CA VAL A 451 9.20 -15.66 15.53
C VAL A 451 8.07 -15.53 16.56
N VAL A 452 6.87 -16.00 16.22
CA VAL A 452 5.72 -15.98 17.14
C VAL A 452 6.06 -16.74 18.43
N GLY A 453 6.68 -17.92 18.32
CA GLY A 453 7.12 -18.71 19.47
C GLY A 453 8.16 -18.00 20.34
N VAL A 454 9.12 -17.30 19.74
CA VAL A 454 10.10 -16.46 20.46
C VAL A 454 9.39 -15.32 21.19
N CYS A 455 8.48 -14.61 20.52
CA CYS A 455 7.71 -13.55 21.16
C CYS A 455 6.86 -14.07 22.33
N LEU A 456 6.19 -15.22 22.17
CA LEU A 456 5.41 -15.85 23.24
C LEU A 456 6.30 -16.27 24.42
N ALA A 457 7.50 -16.80 24.14
CA ALA A 457 8.46 -17.17 25.17
C ALA A 457 9.00 -15.95 25.93
N LEU A 458 9.15 -14.80 25.27
CA LEU A 458 9.60 -13.55 25.90
C LEU A 458 8.49 -12.87 26.72
N LYS A 459 7.21 -13.01 26.30
CA LYS A 459 6.06 -12.35 26.91
C LYS A 459 5.99 -12.44 28.46
N PRO A 460 6.15 -13.61 29.11
CA PRO A 460 6.06 -13.70 30.57
C PRO A 460 7.21 -13.01 31.31
N PHE A 461 8.34 -12.76 30.65
CA PHE A 461 9.53 -12.17 31.29
C PHE A 461 9.64 -10.66 31.12
N VAL A 462 8.75 -10.04 30.32
CA VAL A 462 8.85 -8.61 30.04
C VAL A 462 7.53 -7.91 30.30
N LYS A 463 7.62 -6.85 31.10
CA LYS A 463 6.54 -5.89 31.28
C LYS A 463 6.80 -4.67 30.39
N ILE A 464 5.87 -4.38 29.48
CA ILE A 464 6.01 -3.29 28.51
C ILE A 464 5.26 -2.06 29.03
N ASP A 465 5.98 -1.16 29.70
CA ASP A 465 5.39 0.05 30.29
C ASP A 465 5.66 1.33 29.47
N ASN A 466 6.56 1.27 28.48
CA ASN A 466 6.87 2.42 27.63
C ASN A 466 7.40 1.99 26.24
N PHE A 467 7.43 2.94 25.30
CA PHE A 467 7.89 2.71 23.94
C PHE A 467 9.35 2.28 23.83
N LEU A 468 10.24 2.69 24.74
CA LEU A 468 11.65 2.30 24.71
C LEU A 468 11.80 0.81 25.03
N ILE A 469 11.08 0.32 26.05
CA ILE A 469 11.02 -1.11 26.40
C ILE A 469 10.38 -1.88 25.25
N LEU A 470 9.28 -1.38 24.68
CA LEU A 470 8.64 -2.01 23.51
C LEU A 470 9.63 -2.20 22.35
N LEU A 471 10.40 -1.17 22.02
CA LEU A 471 11.43 -1.22 20.97
C LEU A 471 12.59 -2.16 21.35
N ALA A 472 12.99 -2.19 22.63
CA ALA A 472 14.02 -3.11 23.11
C ALA A 472 13.58 -4.58 23.00
N VAL A 473 12.34 -4.90 23.39
CA VAL A 473 11.75 -6.24 23.24
C VAL A 473 11.63 -6.61 21.77
N PHE A 474 11.17 -5.69 20.93
CA PHE A 474 11.12 -5.88 19.48
C PHE A 474 12.50 -6.23 18.89
N ALA A 475 13.52 -5.46 19.27
CA ALA A 475 14.90 -5.71 18.84
C ALA A 475 15.44 -7.05 19.35
N LEU A 476 15.21 -7.38 20.63
CA LEU A 476 15.62 -8.64 21.24
C LEU A 476 14.94 -9.84 20.57
N ALA A 477 13.62 -9.79 20.40
CA ALA A 477 12.83 -10.81 19.70
C ALA A 477 13.33 -10.99 18.27
N GLY A 478 13.65 -9.90 17.57
CA GLY A 478 14.25 -9.93 16.24
C GLY A 478 15.61 -10.63 16.21
N ILE A 479 16.53 -10.28 17.11
CA ILE A 479 17.87 -10.89 17.19
C ILE A 479 17.77 -12.40 17.47
N ILE A 480 16.97 -12.78 18.48
CA ILE A 480 16.78 -14.20 18.84
C ILE A 480 16.12 -14.96 17.68
N SER A 481 15.09 -14.38 17.07
CA SER A 481 14.40 -14.97 15.93
C SER A 481 15.32 -15.18 14.74
N ILE A 482 16.19 -14.21 14.43
CA ILE A 482 17.19 -14.35 13.37
C ILE A 482 18.19 -15.45 13.71
N ALA A 483 18.70 -15.50 14.95
CA ALA A 483 19.66 -16.51 15.38
C ALA A 483 19.08 -17.94 15.29
N ILE A 484 17.82 -18.14 15.69
CA ILE A 484 17.15 -19.44 15.61
C ILE A 484 16.83 -19.79 14.14
N ASN A 485 16.24 -18.85 13.39
CA ASN A 485 15.84 -19.09 12.01
C ASN A 485 17.03 -19.33 11.07
N ILE A 486 18.21 -18.76 11.35
CA ILE A 486 19.42 -19.08 10.58
C ILE A 486 19.73 -20.59 10.63
N ASN A 487 19.38 -21.26 11.73
CA ASN A 487 19.59 -22.70 11.91
C ASN A 487 18.49 -23.58 11.32
N ILE A 488 17.31 -23.01 11.03
CA ILE A 488 16.14 -23.75 10.52
C ILE A 488 16.02 -23.58 9.00
N ILE A 489 16.26 -22.36 8.50
CA ILE A 489 15.98 -21.96 7.13
C ILE A 489 17.19 -22.22 6.21
N PHE A 490 18.37 -21.76 6.61
CA PHE A 490 19.55 -21.81 5.73
C PHE A 490 20.22 -23.19 5.77
N ASP A 491 20.52 -23.69 4.57
CA ASP A 491 21.40 -24.84 4.39
C ASP A 491 22.82 -24.52 4.87
N ARG A 492 23.62 -25.55 5.20
CA ARG A 492 25.01 -25.41 5.68
C ARG A 492 25.85 -24.46 4.83
N HIS A 493 25.69 -24.52 3.50
CA HIS A 493 26.41 -23.68 2.55
C HIS A 493 25.97 -22.20 2.63
N GLU A 494 24.68 -21.95 2.86
CA GLU A 494 24.12 -20.59 2.93
C GLU A 494 24.46 -19.91 4.26
N ARG A 495 24.52 -20.68 5.36
CA ARG A 495 25.04 -20.18 6.65
C ARG A 495 26.45 -19.65 6.51
N VAL A 496 27.33 -20.37 5.80
CA VAL A 496 28.72 -19.96 5.57
C VAL A 496 28.78 -18.65 4.75
N ILE A 497 27.92 -18.48 3.76
CA ILE A 497 27.85 -17.25 2.96
C ILE A 497 27.42 -16.06 3.81
N VAL A 498 26.34 -16.19 4.59
CA VAL A 498 25.83 -15.13 5.47
C VAL A 498 26.86 -14.75 6.52
N PHE A 499 27.50 -15.76 7.15
CA PHE A 499 28.53 -15.55 8.16
C PHE A 499 29.77 -14.85 7.57
N ASN A 500 30.18 -15.22 6.36
CA ASN A 500 31.28 -14.56 5.65
C ASN A 500 30.95 -13.11 5.25
N MET A 501 29.71 -12.82 4.84
CA MET A 501 29.28 -11.44 4.56
C MET A 501 29.31 -10.57 5.82
N ILE A 502 28.81 -11.08 6.95
CA ILE A 502 28.83 -10.37 8.24
C ILE A 502 30.29 -10.13 8.69
N LYS A 503 31.13 -11.16 8.62
CA LYS A 503 32.56 -11.08 8.97
C LYS A 503 33.33 -10.07 8.11
N ASN A 504 33.04 -10.01 6.81
CA ASN A 504 33.66 -9.05 5.90
C ASN A 504 33.17 -7.61 6.09
N LYS A 505 31.96 -7.42 6.63
CA LYS A 505 31.41 -6.09 6.96
C LYS A 505 31.85 -5.57 8.32
N ILE A 506 32.17 -6.47 9.28
CA ILE A 506 32.74 -6.11 10.59
C ILE A 506 34.25 -5.84 10.49
N LYS A 507 34.92 -6.46 9.51
CA LYS A 507 36.35 -6.19 9.21
C LYS A 507 36.60 -4.95 8.36
N ARG A 508 35.55 -4.30 7.85
CA ARG A 508 35.59 -3.01 7.15
C ARG A 508 35.06 -1.94 8.09
#